data_AF-A0A7Y1SNX3-F1
#
_entry.id   AF-A0A7Y1SNX3-F1
#
_cell.length_a   1.000
_cell.length_b   1.000
_cell.length_c   1.000
_cell.angle_alpha   90.00
_cell.angle_beta   90.00
_cell.angle_gamma   90.00
#
_symmetry.space_group_name_H-M   'P 1'
#
loop_
_entity.id
_entity.type
_entity.pdbx_description
1 polymer ?
#
loop_
_entity_poly.entity_id
_entity_poly.type
_entity_poly.pdbx_seq_one_letter_code
_entity_poly.pdbx_strand_id
1 'polypeptide(L)' 'MQRNRAKRRLRQAVREVPLEDGTDYVIVASEAVVHTPFDRLTRWLSEAIIKEETEA' A
#
# COMPACT_ATOMS: atom_id res chain seq x y z
N MET A 1 -19.96 -1.37 2.09
CA MET A 1 -19.05 -1.64 3.24
C MET A 1 -17.62 -2.06 2.82
N GLN A 2 -17.46 -2.92 1.81
CA GLN A 2 -16.14 -3.48 1.44
C GLN A 2 -15.12 -2.43 0.97
N ARG A 3 -15.53 -1.45 0.14
CA ARG A 3 -14.66 -0.36 -0.33
C ARG A 3 -14.10 0.52 0.81
N ASN A 4 -14.89 0.76 1.85
CA ASN A 4 -14.44 1.53 3.02
C ASN A 4 -13.45 0.72 3.86
N ARG A 5 -13.64 -0.60 3.94
CA ARG A 5 -12.71 -1.52 4.59
C ARG A 5 -11.37 -1.55 3.86
N ALA A 6 -11.38 -1.64 2.53
CA ALA A 6 -10.18 -1.58 1.69
C ALA A 6 -9.40 -0.27 1.94
N LYS A 7 -10.07 0.89 1.83
CA LYS A 7 -9.46 2.20 2.09
C LYS A 7 -8.85 2.31 3.49
N ARG A 8 -9.55 1.82 4.52
CA ARG A 8 -9.04 1.88 5.91
C ARG A 8 -7.83 0.98 6.09
N ARG A 9 -7.87 -0.24 5.54
CA ARG A 9 -6.78 -1.22 5.64
C ARG A 9 -5.53 -0.73 4.92
N LEU A 10 -5.68 -0.18 3.72
CA LEU A 10 -4.57 0.43 2.97
C LEU A 10 -3.97 1.62 3.69
N ARG A 11 -4.80 2.54 4.20
CA ARG A 11 -4.28 3.68 4.98
C ARG A 11 -3.51 3.26 6.21
N GLN A 12 -3.89 2.15 6.84
CA GLN A 12 -3.14 1.61 7.95
C GLN A 12 -1.81 1.01 7.47
N ALA A 13 -1.84 0.17 6.42
CA ALA A 13 -0.65 -0.45 5.87
C ALA A 13 0.39 0.58 5.41
N VAL A 14 -0.05 1.66 4.76
CA VAL A 14 0.80 2.78 4.32
C VAL A 14 1.54 3.44 5.48
N ARG A 15 0.95 3.52 6.68
CA ARG A 15 1.61 4.11 7.86
C ARG A 15 2.72 3.23 8.42
N GLU A 16 2.77 1.96 8.04
CA GLU A 16 3.77 0.99 8.53
C GLU A 16 4.94 0.81 7.55
N VAL A 17 4.88 1.46 6.38
CA VAL A 17 5.90 1.36 5.34
C VAL A 17 6.68 2.67 5.27
N PRO A 18 8.02 2.64 5.13
CA PRO A 18 8.81 3.85 4.96
C PRO A 18 8.50 4.45 3.58
N LEU A 19 7.69 5.50 3.57
CA LEU A 19 7.49 6.35 2.40
C LEU A 19 8.54 7.46 2.39
N GLU A 20 8.99 7.86 1.20
CA GLU A 20 9.88 9.00 1.05
C GLU A 20 9.11 10.32 1.22
N ASP A 21 9.68 11.25 1.98
CA ASP A 21 9.12 12.58 2.15
C ASP A 21 9.24 13.39 0.84
N GLY A 22 8.16 14.05 0.45
CA GLY A 22 8.12 14.85 -0.79
C GLY A 22 7.66 14.08 -2.03
N THR A 23 7.30 12.80 -1.90
CA THR A 23 6.79 11.97 -2.99
C THR A 23 5.28 11.72 -2.83
N ASP A 24 4.52 12.02 -3.89
CA ASP A 24 3.07 11.76 -3.93
C ASP A 24 2.77 10.36 -4.46
N TYR A 25 2.29 9.46 -3.59
CA TYR A 25 1.96 8.08 -3.95
C TYR A 25 0.46 7.90 -4.26
N VAL A 26 0.14 7.39 -5.46
CA VAL A 26 -1.23 7.03 -5.84
C VAL A 26 -1.41 5.52 -5.80
N ILE A 27 -2.18 5.03 -4.82
CA ILE A 27 -2.43 3.59 -4.65
C ILE A 27 -3.78 3.19 -5.27
N VAL A 28 -3.73 2.34 -6.28
CA VAL A 28 -4.93 1.75 -6.92
C VAL A 28 -5.23 0.39 -6.31
N ALA A 29 -6.30 0.32 -5.52
CA ALA A 29 -6.72 -0.90 -4.85
C ALA A 29 -7.66 -1.75 -5.73
N SER A 30 -7.33 -3.03 -5.90
CA SER A 30 -8.27 -4.02 -6.44
C SER A 30 -9.10 -4.67 -5.32
N GLU A 31 -10.15 -5.40 -5.70
CA GLU A 31 -11.02 -6.10 -4.73
C GLU A 31 -10.25 -7.12 -3.87
N ALA A 32 -9.17 -7.70 -4.40
CA ALA A 32 -8.31 -8.64 -3.69
C ALA A 32 -7.74 -8.09 -2.37
N VAL A 33 -7.57 -6.77 -2.26
CA VAL A 33 -7.04 -6.10 -1.05
C VAL A 33 -7.95 -6.30 0.17
N VAL A 34 -9.26 -6.49 -0.03
CA VAL A 34 -10.22 -6.66 1.07
C VAL A 34 -9.97 -7.96 1.84
N HIS A 35 -9.58 -9.01 1.13
CA HIS A 35 -9.40 -10.37 1.65
C HIS A 35 -7.94 -10.73 1.89
N THR A 36 -7.00 -9.95 1.35
CA THR A 36 -5.57 -10.19 1.52
C THR A 36 -5.14 -9.98 2.97
N PRO A 37 -4.38 -10.93 3.57
CA PRO A 37 -3.74 -10.76 4.87
C PRO A 37 -2.94 -9.45 4.96
N PHE A 38 -2.88 -8.87 6.15
CA PHE A 38 -2.38 -7.49 6.32
C PHE A 38 -0.86 -7.40 6.14
N ASP A 39 -0.15 -8.40 6.65
CA ASP A 39 1.26 -8.68 6.43
C ASP A 39 1.63 -8.81 4.94
N ARG A 40 0.80 -9.50 4.15
CA ARG A 40 1.01 -9.57 2.71
C ARG A 40 0.81 -8.21 2.04
N LEU A 41 -0.15 -7.43 2.52
CA LEU A 41 -0.44 -6.08 1.99
C LEU A 41 0.70 -5.10 2.26
N THR A 42 1.27 -5.09 3.47
CA THR A 42 2.42 -4.24 3.80
C THR A 42 3.65 -4.65 2.99
N ARG A 43 3.90 -5.96 2.82
CA ARG A 43 5.00 -6.44 1.99
C ARG A 43 4.90 -5.98 0.53
N TRP A 44 3.71 -6.08 -0.08
CA TRP A 44 3.49 -5.60 -1.44
C TRP A 44 3.72 -4.09 -1.58
N LEU A 45 3.32 -3.31 -0.58
CA LEU A 45 3.57 -1.86 -0.58
C LEU A 45 5.07 -1.57 -0.48
N SER A 46 5.80 -2.21 0.43
CA SER A 46 7.25 -2.06 0.55
C SER A 46 7.98 -2.44 -0.74
N GLU A 47 7.62 -3.57 -1.36
CA GLU A 47 8.20 -4.02 -2.64
C GLU A 47 7.93 -3.01 -3.78
N ALA A 48 6.78 -2.33 -3.78
CA ALA A 48 6.43 -1.35 -4.79
C ALA A 48 7.23 -0.05 -4.63
N ILE A 49 7.44 0.42 -3.40
CA ILE A 49 8.18 1.66 -3.12
C ILE A 49 9.67 1.48 -3.43
N ILE A 50 10.27 0.35 -3.03
CA ILE A 50 11.69 0.06 -3.31
C ILE A 50 11.96 -0.05 -4.82
N LYS A 51 10.97 -0.49 -5.61
CA LYS A 51 11.12 -0.58 -7.07
C LYS A 51 11.20 0.79 -7.74
N GLU A 52 10.54 1.82 -7.22
CA GLU A 52 10.68 3.18 -7.76
C GLU A 52 12.10 3.73 -7.54
N GLU A 53 12.78 3.38 -6.44
CA GLU A 53 14.18 3.80 -6.21
C GLU A 53 15.18 3.24 -7.23
N THR A 54 14.84 2.18 -7.97
CA THR A 54 15.75 1.53 -8.93
C THR A 54 15.59 2.07 -10.36
N GLU A 55 14.51 2.80 -10.65
CA GLU A 55 14.24 3.37 -11.99
C GLU A 55 14.35 4.90 -12.03
N ALA A 56 14.80 5.55 -10.96
CA ALA A 56 15.02 7.00 -10.86
C ALA A 56 16.48 7.41 -11.12
#